data_AF-L0A9W9-F1
#
_entry.id   AF-L0A9W9-F1
#
_cell.length_a   1.000
_cell.length_b   1.000
_cell.length_c   1.000
_cell.angle_alpha   90.00
_cell.angle_beta   90.00
_cell.angle_gamma   90.00
#
_symmetry.space_group_name_H-M   'P 1'
#
loop_
_entity.id
_entity.type
_entity.pdbx_description
1 polymer ?
#
loop_
_entity_poly.entity_id
_entity_poly.type
_entity_poly.pdbx_seq_one_letter_code
_entity_poly.pdbx_strand_id
1 'polypeptide(L)'
;MRKLLPYGLILHGVMLTVLINREETGGAWTSLKMSQWRLLPIIDFYKLNKETIEKLSDLFDRVSKKVLKEIPEQFNPENIDQIRFEIDCGFLNAFNQSPSEIENYLNKLYGKVYIALKRMWG
;
A
#
# COMPACT_ATOMS: atom_id res chain seq x y z
N MET A 1 -19.46 -14.49 0.60
CA MET A 1 -18.42 -13.50 0.26
C MET A 1 -17.92 -12.85 1.54
N ARG A 2 -16.77 -13.28 2.11
CA ARG A 2 -16.14 -12.57 3.22
C ARG A 2 -15.55 -11.28 2.67
N LYS A 3 -16.01 -10.13 3.17
CA LYS A 3 -15.44 -8.83 2.83
C LYS A 3 -13.96 -8.84 3.22
N LEU A 4 -13.08 -8.49 2.28
CA LEU A 4 -11.71 -8.04 2.60
C LEU A 4 -11.84 -7.02 3.74
N LEU A 5 -11.25 -7.34 4.89
CA LEU A 5 -11.27 -6.50 6.09
C LEU A 5 -10.75 -5.08 5.77
N PRO A 6 -11.11 -4.06 6.56
CA PRO A 6 -10.81 -2.64 6.29
C PRO A 6 -9.32 -2.29 6.07
N TYR A 7 -8.40 -3.23 6.34
CA TYR A 7 -6.95 -3.03 6.27
C TYR A 7 -6.37 -2.98 4.86
N GLY A 8 -7.01 -3.60 3.85
CA GLY A 8 -6.63 -3.39 2.45
C GLY A 8 -6.84 -1.94 2.00
N LEU A 9 -7.87 -1.31 2.55
CA LEU A 9 -8.18 0.11 2.35
C LEU A 9 -7.17 1.01 3.09
N ILE A 10 -6.51 0.55 4.15
CA ILE A 10 -5.60 1.37 4.95
C ILE A 10 -4.26 1.56 4.21
N LEU A 11 -3.59 0.49 3.79
CA LEU A 11 -2.28 0.61 3.15
C LEU A 11 -2.37 1.32 1.78
N HIS A 12 -3.39 0.96 0.99
CA HIS A 12 -3.55 1.45 -0.38
C HIS A 12 -4.38 2.73 -0.46
N GLY A 13 -5.34 2.92 0.46
CA GLY A 13 -6.07 4.17 0.60
C GLY A 13 -5.16 5.29 1.09
N VAL A 14 -4.11 5.00 1.87
CA VAL A 14 -3.09 6.01 2.18
C VAL A 14 -2.34 6.43 0.92
N MET A 15 -1.82 5.49 0.12
CA MET A 15 -1.08 5.85 -1.09
C MET A 15 -1.97 6.53 -2.15
N LEU A 16 -3.18 6.03 -2.39
CA LEU A 16 -4.13 6.65 -3.31
C LEU A 16 -4.62 8.01 -2.82
N THR A 17 -4.86 8.18 -1.51
CA THR A 17 -5.20 9.50 -0.95
C THR A 17 -4.04 10.46 -1.10
N VAL A 18 -2.79 10.01 -0.88
CA VAL A 18 -1.58 10.81 -1.13
C VAL A 18 -1.48 11.23 -2.58
N LEU A 19 -1.76 10.31 -3.52
CA LEU A 19 -1.69 10.59 -4.95
C LEU A 19 -2.82 11.52 -5.43
N ILE A 20 -4.06 11.30 -4.98
CA ILE A 20 -5.24 12.10 -5.37
C ILE A 20 -5.19 13.51 -4.77
N ASN A 21 -4.71 13.63 -3.53
CA ASN A 21 -4.68 14.90 -2.80
C ASN A 21 -3.32 15.60 -2.90
N ARG A 22 -2.41 15.11 -3.75
CA ARG A 22 -1.11 15.73 -3.96
C ARG A 22 -1.31 17.17 -4.40
N GLU A 23 -0.70 18.10 -3.67
CA GLU A 23 -0.41 19.42 -4.23
C GLU A 23 0.97 19.33 -4.87
N GLU A 24 1.03 19.53 -6.19
CA GLU A 24 2.28 19.60 -6.94
C GLU A 24 3.04 20.86 -6.52
N THR A 25 4.00 20.70 -5.64
CA THR A 25 4.90 21.78 -5.23
C THR A 25 6.14 21.73 -6.13
N GLY A 26 5.99 22.20 -7.37
CA GLY A 26 7.10 22.37 -8.31
C GLY A 26 7.80 21.07 -8.74
N GLY A 27 7.27 20.41 -9.78
CA GLY A 27 7.92 19.26 -10.41
C GLY A 27 7.70 17.94 -9.67
N ALA A 28 8.77 17.17 -9.42
CA ALA A 28 8.72 15.78 -8.93
C ALA A 28 8.31 15.59 -7.45
N TRP A 29 7.84 16.65 -6.78
CA TRP A 29 7.54 16.64 -5.35
C TRP A 29 6.04 16.71 -5.11
N THR A 30 5.56 15.83 -4.24
CA THR A 30 4.18 15.84 -3.77
C THR A 30 4.16 16.26 -2.30
N SER A 31 3.26 17.19 -1.96
CA SER A 31 2.98 17.53 -0.58
C SER A 31 1.52 17.21 -0.25
N LEU A 32 1.29 16.87 1.01
CA LEU A 32 -0.04 16.73 1.59
C LEU A 32 -0.22 17.72 2.73
N LYS A 33 -1.34 18.42 2.74
CA LYS A 33 -1.75 19.28 3.85
C LYS A 33 -2.05 18.44 5.09
N MET A 34 -1.80 19.01 6.27
CA MET A 34 -2.08 18.34 7.55
C MET A 34 -3.54 17.91 7.69
N SER A 35 -4.48 18.65 7.09
CA SER A 35 -5.90 18.26 7.04
C SER A 35 -6.14 16.97 6.25
N GLN A 36 -5.38 16.73 5.19
CA GLN A 36 -5.48 15.51 4.37
C GLN A 36 -4.83 14.32 5.10
N TRP A 37 -3.70 14.54 5.79
CA TRP A 37 -3.09 13.52 6.66
C TRP A 37 -4.06 13.01 7.73
N ARG A 38 -4.87 13.89 8.32
CA ARG A 38 -5.86 13.54 9.34
C ARG A 38 -7.04 12.71 8.83
N LEU A 39 -7.29 12.70 7.52
CA LEU A 39 -8.36 11.91 6.89
C LEU A 39 -7.90 10.49 6.55
N LEU A 40 -6.60 10.20 6.65
CA LEU A 40 -6.09 8.88 6.39
C LEU A 40 -6.61 7.90 7.45
N PRO A 41 -7.14 6.74 7.03
CA PRO A 41 -7.48 5.70 7.99
C PRO A 41 -6.17 5.12 8.54
N ILE A 42 -5.89 5.37 9.82
CA ILE A 42 -4.68 4.88 10.51
C ILE A 42 -5.04 3.63 11.31
N ILE A 43 -4.12 2.65 11.36
CA ILE A 43 -4.27 1.48 12.22
C ILE A 43 -4.16 1.90 13.68
N ASP A 44 -5.11 1.47 14.49
CA ASP A 44 -5.03 1.60 15.94
C ASP A 44 -4.15 0.48 16.52
N PHE A 45 -2.86 0.79 16.73
CA PHE A 45 -1.87 -0.16 17.23
C PHE A 45 -2.21 -0.73 18.61
N TYR A 46 -2.95 0.01 19.44
CA TYR A 46 -3.35 -0.46 20.78
C TYR A 46 -4.41 -1.56 20.72
N LYS A 47 -5.10 -1.70 19.57
CA LYS A 47 -6.11 -2.75 19.34
C LYS A 47 -5.54 -3.98 18.63
N LEU A 48 -4.26 -3.96 18.25
CA LEU A 48 -3.63 -5.10 17.60
C LEU A 48 -3.26 -6.16 18.63
N ASN A 49 -3.51 -7.42 18.29
CA ASN A 49 -3.03 -8.53 19.11
C ASN A 49 -1.51 -8.70 18.93
N LYS A 50 -0.87 -9.35 19.91
CA LYS A 50 0.57 -9.57 19.93
C LYS A 50 1.08 -10.30 18.67
N GLU A 51 0.35 -11.31 18.20
CA GLU A 51 0.72 -12.09 17.01
C GLU A 51 0.80 -11.22 15.75
N THR A 52 -0.17 -10.33 15.54
CA THR A 52 -0.18 -9.37 14.42
C THR A 52 1.00 -8.41 14.52
N ILE A 53 1.31 -7.90 15.72
CA ILE A 53 2.46 -7.00 15.93
C ILE A 53 3.77 -7.71 15.60
N GLU A 54 3.96 -8.95 16.05
CA GLU A 54 5.15 -9.75 15.74
C GLU A 54 5.29 -9.97 14.23
N LYS A 55 4.22 -10.40 13.55
CA LYS A 55 4.21 -10.56 12.08
C LYS A 55 4.58 -9.27 11.33
N LEU A 56 4.08 -8.12 11.79
CA LEU A 56 4.39 -6.82 11.19
C LEU A 56 5.85 -6.39 11.45
N SER A 57 6.37 -6.64 12.66
CA SER A 57 7.76 -6.38 13.01
C SER A 57 8.71 -7.21 12.15
N ASP A 58 8.45 -8.52 12.04
CA ASP A 58 9.25 -9.42 11.23
C ASP A 58 9.22 -9.03 9.75
N LEU A 59 8.06 -8.59 9.25
CA LEU A 59 7.96 -8.05 7.89
C LEU A 59 8.82 -6.81 7.71
N PHE A 60 8.74 -5.86 8.62
CA PHE A 60 9.53 -4.63 8.58
C PHE A 60 11.02 -4.93 8.54
N ASP A 61 11.52 -5.82 9.40
CA ASP A 61 12.93 -6.19 9.44
C ASP A 61 13.41 -6.82 8.12
N ARG A 62 12.56 -7.62 7.47
CA ARG A 62 12.88 -8.23 6.17
C ARG A 62 12.94 -7.23 5.01
N VAL A 63 12.08 -6.21 5.01
CA VAL A 63 11.89 -5.32 3.85
C VAL A 63 12.54 -3.94 4.00
N SER A 64 12.85 -3.51 5.22
CA SER A 64 13.38 -2.16 5.52
C SER A 64 14.69 -1.79 4.81
N LYS A 65 15.48 -2.79 4.43
CA LYS A 65 16.78 -2.60 3.74
C LYS A 65 16.68 -2.78 2.23
N LYS A 66 15.51 -3.13 1.70
CA LYS A 66 15.29 -3.39 0.27
C LYS A 66 14.95 -2.07 -0.44
N VAL A 67 15.42 -1.92 -1.68
CA VAL A 67 15.19 -0.71 -2.48
C VAL A 67 14.04 -0.95 -3.45
N LEU A 68 12.99 -0.16 -3.34
CA LEU A 68 11.85 -0.17 -4.26
C LEU A 68 12.23 0.50 -5.60
N LYS A 69 11.57 0.06 -6.69
CA LYS A 69 11.59 0.77 -7.97
C LYS A 69 10.93 2.16 -7.84
N GLU A 70 10.99 2.98 -8.88
CA GLU A 70 10.22 4.22 -8.95
C GLU A 70 8.71 3.95 -8.87
N ILE A 71 7.94 4.88 -8.30
CA ILE A 71 6.52 4.68 -7.96
C ILE A 71 5.69 4.13 -9.13
N PRO A 72 5.76 4.65 -10.38
CA PRO A 72 5.01 4.06 -11.50
C PRO A 72 5.39 2.61 -11.81
N GLU A 73 6.67 2.27 -11.69
CA GLU A 73 7.21 0.94 -11.99
C GLU A 73 6.94 -0.08 -10.88
N GLN A 74 6.60 0.37 -9.67
CA GLN A 74 6.22 -0.53 -8.57
C GLN A 74 4.91 -1.28 -8.86
N PHE A 75 4.00 -0.68 -9.61
CA PHE A 75 2.63 -1.18 -9.83
C PHE A 75 2.38 -1.71 -11.25
N ASN A 76 3.40 -1.72 -12.12
CA ASN A 76 3.25 -2.19 -13.49
C ASN A 76 2.76 -3.65 -13.51
N PRO A 77 1.55 -3.96 -14.04
CA PRO A 77 1.00 -5.31 -14.00
C PRO A 77 1.79 -6.31 -14.85
N GLU A 78 2.61 -5.85 -15.80
CA GLU A 78 3.50 -6.71 -16.59
C GLU A 78 4.82 -7.01 -15.87
N ASN A 79 5.21 -6.18 -14.89
CA ASN A 79 6.48 -6.29 -14.17
C ASN A 79 6.40 -5.65 -12.76
N ILE A 80 5.54 -6.23 -11.92
CA ILE A 80 5.31 -5.75 -10.55
C ILE A 80 6.63 -5.80 -9.78
N ASP A 81 6.93 -4.74 -9.01
CA ASP A 81 8.06 -4.78 -8.09
C ASP A 81 7.80 -5.82 -6.99
N GLN A 82 8.65 -6.85 -6.95
CA GLN A 82 8.53 -7.96 -5.99
C GLN A 82 8.62 -7.47 -4.54
N ILE A 83 9.38 -6.40 -4.28
CA ILE A 83 9.51 -5.83 -2.93
C ILE A 83 8.19 -5.16 -2.53
N ARG A 84 7.56 -4.42 -3.45
CA ARG A 84 6.22 -3.83 -3.23
C ARG A 84 5.21 -4.93 -2.94
N PHE A 85 5.20 -5.98 -3.76
CA PHE A 85 4.29 -7.11 -3.58
C PHE A 85 4.51 -7.83 -2.24
N GLU A 86 5.77 -8.04 -1.82
CA GLU A 86 6.11 -8.64 -0.53
C GLU A 86 5.60 -7.79 0.65
N ILE A 87 5.76 -6.46 0.58
CA ILE A 87 5.26 -5.53 1.60
C ILE A 87 3.74 -5.66 1.73
N ASP A 88 3.01 -5.54 0.62
CA ASP A 88 1.55 -5.51 0.64
C ASP A 88 0.96 -6.88 1.00
N CYS A 89 1.54 -7.97 0.50
CA CYS A 89 1.17 -9.33 0.88
C CYS A 89 1.45 -9.61 2.35
N GLY A 90 2.66 -9.30 2.82
CA GLY A 90 3.07 -9.52 4.20
C GLY A 90 2.18 -8.74 5.17
N PHE A 91 1.85 -7.50 4.82
CA PHE A 91 0.96 -6.67 5.61
C PHE A 91 -0.44 -7.29 5.69
N LEU A 92 -1.04 -7.67 4.56
CA LEU A 92 -2.38 -8.28 4.56
C LEU A 92 -2.42 -9.65 5.26
N ASN A 93 -1.34 -10.43 5.14
CA ASN A 93 -1.17 -11.71 5.81
C ASN A 93 -1.05 -11.55 7.34
N ALA A 94 -0.44 -10.47 7.84
CA ALA A 94 -0.39 -10.17 9.27
C ALA A 94 -1.78 -10.01 9.91
N PHE A 95 -2.80 -9.69 9.09
CA PHE A 95 -4.21 -9.62 9.47
C PHE A 95 -5.00 -10.91 9.14
N ASN A 96 -4.30 -12.05 9.00
CA ASN A 96 -4.87 -13.38 8.79
C ASN A 96 -5.77 -13.51 7.54
N GLN A 97 -5.40 -12.82 6.46
CA GLN A 97 -6.05 -13.00 5.16
C GLN A 97 -5.47 -14.18 4.38
N SER A 98 -6.29 -14.84 3.56
CA SER A 98 -5.86 -15.99 2.75
C SER A 98 -4.87 -15.55 1.66
N PRO A 99 -3.72 -16.23 1.47
CA PRO A 99 -2.76 -15.91 0.42
C PRO A 99 -3.36 -15.80 -0.98
N SER A 100 -4.27 -16.71 -1.34
CA SER A 100 -4.92 -16.72 -2.66
C SER A 100 -5.92 -15.58 -2.86
N GLU A 101 -6.53 -15.08 -1.79
CA GLU A 101 -7.42 -13.91 -1.84
C GLU A 101 -6.61 -12.62 -1.96
N ILE A 102 -5.48 -12.55 -1.25
CA ILE A 102 -4.53 -11.42 -1.29
C ILE A 102 -3.99 -11.22 -2.70
N GLU A 103 -3.46 -12.27 -3.34
CA GLU A 103 -2.83 -12.16 -4.66
C GLU A 103 -3.81 -11.66 -5.72
N ASN A 104 -5.00 -12.26 -5.76
CA ASN A 104 -6.07 -11.85 -6.68
C ASN A 104 -6.52 -10.39 -6.45
N TYR A 105 -6.56 -9.96 -5.20
CA TYR A 105 -6.91 -8.59 -4.83
C TYR A 105 -5.82 -7.60 -5.27
N LEU A 106 -4.55 -7.88 -4.95
CA LEU A 106 -3.42 -7.02 -5.27
C LEU A 106 -3.22 -6.87 -6.78
N ASN A 107 -3.31 -7.95 -7.56
CA ASN A 107 -3.19 -7.87 -9.02
C ASN A 107 -4.24 -6.94 -9.65
N LYS A 108 -5.50 -7.03 -9.20
CA LYS A 108 -6.57 -6.14 -9.65
C LYS A 108 -6.33 -4.69 -9.22
N LEU A 109 -5.80 -4.50 -8.01
CA LEU A 109 -5.54 -3.19 -7.45
C LEU A 109 -4.38 -2.49 -8.15
N TYR A 110 -3.26 -3.18 -8.33
CA TYR A 110 -2.07 -2.65 -8.99
C TYR A 110 -2.37 -2.22 -10.42
N GLY A 111 -3.17 -2.98 -11.17
CA GLY A 111 -3.63 -2.54 -12.49
C GLY A 111 -4.36 -1.20 -12.46
N LYS A 112 -5.24 -0.98 -11.47
CA LYS A 112 -5.95 0.31 -11.30
C LYS A 112 -5.01 1.44 -10.89
N VAL A 113 -4.11 1.18 -9.95
CA VAL A 113 -3.10 2.15 -9.48
C VAL A 113 -2.20 2.55 -10.65
N TYR A 114 -1.70 1.59 -11.41
CA TYR A 114 -0.83 1.82 -12.56
C TYR A 114 -1.51 2.69 -13.64
N ILE A 115 -2.77 2.39 -13.97
CA ILE A 115 -3.55 3.22 -14.91
C ILE A 115 -3.70 4.66 -14.38
N ALA A 116 -3.99 4.82 -13.08
CA ALA A 116 -4.11 6.15 -12.47
C ALA A 116 -2.78 6.91 -12.51
N LEU A 117 -1.67 6.26 -12.14
CA LEU A 117 -0.33 6.84 -12.19
C LEU A 117 0.06 7.26 -13.62
N LYS A 118 -0.18 6.39 -14.62
CA LYS A 118 0.09 6.72 -16.03
C LYS A 118 -0.69 7.93 -16.53
N ARG A 119 -1.95 8.12 -16.11
CA ARG A 119 -2.75 9.31 -16.48
C ARG A 119 -2.27 10.59 -15.83
N MET A 120 -1.56 10.50 -14.71
CA MET A 120 -1.09 11.65 -13.93
C MET A 120 0.34 12.08 -14.27
N TRP A 121 1.12 11.20 -14.90
CA TRP A 121 2.53 11.42 -15.25
C TRP A 121 2.82 11.30 -16.76
N GLY A 122 1.85 10.85 -17.55
CA GLY A 122 1.92 10.76 -19.01
C GLY A 122 1.18 11.87 -19.71
#